data_AF-A0A7X9BE54-F1
#
_entry.id   AF-A0A7X9BE54-F1
#
_cell.length_a   1.000
_cell.length_b   1.000
_cell.length_c   1.000
_cell.angle_alpha   90.00
_cell.angle_beta   90.00
_cell.angle_gamma   90.00
#
_symmetry.space_group_name_H-M   'P 1'
#
loop_
_entity.id
_entity.type
_entity.pdbx_description
1 polymer ?
#
loop_
_entity_poly.entity_id
_entity_poly.type
_entity_poly.pdbx_seq_one_letter_code
_entity_poly.pdbx_strand_id
1 'polypeptide(L)'
;VMDDRQNFATPQRFPEADRTICCAFSDIEEYISFGPVSSVVIVTRGPEYDQECLRRLIKYNLAYVGMIGSRRKIKLVRDLLLEDGIPAEKLEQVHMPVGLDIGAQTPGEVAVSIAAEILKERRGGSTHSLKDYNPQRSTGETSDLLTSSDREVLHKTLTMAETPAALATIVNTMGSTPRKAGSRMLVYEDGRMVGTIGGGSGEAEVAMAALGVIDTNVPCLKKVAVTAGTANLEGSSLGGIMEVFIEPAGAFNSALNGGGRI
;
A
#
# COMPACT_ATOMS: atom_id res chain seq x y z
N VAL A 1 -2.13 -14.10 -11.56
CA VAL A 1 -0.87 -14.67 -12.10
C VAL A 1 -0.92 -14.64 -13.62
N MET A 2 0.16 -14.23 -14.28
CA MET A 2 0.25 -14.17 -15.75
C MET A 2 1.53 -14.84 -16.24
N ASP A 3 1.46 -15.61 -17.32
CA ASP A 3 2.60 -16.29 -17.97
C ASP A 3 2.27 -16.50 -19.46
N ASP A 4 3.26 -16.53 -20.34
CA ASP A 4 3.08 -16.76 -21.79
C ASP A 4 2.83 -18.23 -22.14
N ARG A 5 3.01 -19.15 -21.17
CA ARG A 5 2.90 -20.59 -21.38
C ARG A 5 1.60 -21.15 -20.80
N GLN A 6 0.82 -21.79 -21.67
CA GLN A 6 -0.50 -22.35 -21.38
C GLN A 6 -0.53 -23.33 -20.19
N ASN A 7 0.54 -24.09 -19.98
CA ASN A 7 0.62 -25.06 -18.87
C ASN A 7 1.06 -24.42 -17.54
N PHE A 8 1.51 -23.17 -17.55
CA PHE A 8 2.03 -22.49 -16.37
C PHE A 8 0.99 -21.57 -15.73
N ALA A 9 0.22 -20.81 -16.51
CA ALA A 9 -0.84 -19.93 -16.00
C ALA A 9 -2.21 -20.64 -15.98
N THR A 10 -2.38 -21.62 -15.07
CA THR A 10 -3.65 -22.37 -14.94
C THR A 10 -4.25 -22.25 -13.54
N PRO A 11 -5.58 -22.26 -13.38
CA PRO A 11 -6.24 -22.24 -12.07
C PRO A 11 -5.83 -23.42 -11.17
N GLN A 12 -5.51 -24.58 -11.75
CA GLN A 12 -5.09 -25.76 -10.99
C GLN A 12 -3.73 -25.56 -10.31
N ARG A 13 -2.82 -24.80 -10.92
CA ARG A 13 -1.52 -24.47 -10.33
C ARG A 13 -1.61 -23.33 -9.31
N PHE A 14 -2.61 -22.46 -9.46
CA PHE A 14 -2.82 -21.28 -8.61
C PHE A 14 -4.28 -21.19 -8.14
N PRO A 15 -4.74 -22.12 -7.30
CA PRO A 15 -6.14 -22.16 -6.86
C PRO A 15 -6.55 -20.94 -6.03
N GLU A 16 -5.59 -20.27 -5.39
CA GLU A 16 -5.81 -19.07 -4.58
C GLU A 16 -5.72 -17.77 -5.38
N ALA A 17 -5.31 -17.81 -6.66
CA ALA A 17 -5.22 -16.60 -7.46
C ALA A 17 -6.60 -16.23 -8.02
N ASP A 18 -7.03 -14.97 -7.81
CA ASP A 18 -8.29 -14.46 -8.36
C ASP A 18 -8.41 -14.65 -9.88
N ARG A 19 -7.28 -14.48 -10.59
CA ARG A 19 -7.17 -14.64 -12.04
C ARG A 19 -5.86 -15.30 -12.44
N THR A 20 -5.93 -16.21 -13.39
CA THR A 20 -4.79 -16.76 -14.14
C THR A 20 -4.95 -16.38 -15.60
N ILE A 21 -3.92 -15.79 -16.21
CA ILE A 21 -3.97 -15.22 -17.56
C ILE A 21 -2.81 -15.82 -18.36
N CYS A 22 -3.12 -16.50 -19.46
CA CYS A 22 -2.13 -17.00 -20.39
C CYS A 22 -2.07 -16.07 -21.60
N CYS A 23 -1.10 -15.15 -21.65
CA CYS A 23 -0.89 -14.24 -22.78
C CYS A 23 0.58 -13.85 -22.90
N ALA A 24 0.96 -13.33 -24.07
CA ALA A 24 2.30 -12.79 -24.23
C ALA A 24 2.50 -11.60 -23.29
N PHE A 25 3.72 -11.44 -22.75
CA PHE A 25 4.05 -10.28 -21.93
C PHE A 25 3.92 -8.95 -22.69
N SER A 26 3.90 -9.02 -24.04
CA SER A 26 3.63 -7.89 -24.90
C SER A 26 2.22 -7.33 -24.81
N ASP A 27 1.28 -8.12 -24.28
CA ASP A 27 -0.15 -7.82 -24.35
C ASP A 27 -0.72 -7.58 -22.94
N ILE A 28 0.15 -7.37 -21.94
CA ILE A 28 -0.24 -7.27 -20.52
C ILE A 28 -1.31 -6.19 -20.28
N GLU A 29 -1.26 -5.06 -21.00
CA GLU A 29 -2.21 -3.97 -20.90
C GLU A 29 -3.63 -4.32 -21.38
N GLU A 30 -3.79 -5.35 -22.21
CA GLU A 30 -5.11 -5.79 -22.68
C GLU A 30 -5.90 -6.51 -21.58
N TYR A 31 -5.21 -7.06 -20.58
CA TYR A 31 -5.81 -7.91 -19.55
C TYR A 31 -5.79 -7.30 -18.15
N ILE A 32 -4.85 -6.37 -17.91
CA ILE A 32 -4.58 -5.78 -16.60
C ILE A 32 -4.43 -4.27 -16.72
N SER A 33 -5.23 -3.54 -15.96
CA SER A 33 -5.05 -2.11 -15.75
C SER A 33 -4.15 -1.87 -14.53
N PHE A 34 -3.12 -1.05 -14.70
CA PHE A 34 -2.20 -0.68 -13.63
C PHE A 34 -2.52 0.70 -13.07
N GLY A 35 -2.37 0.85 -11.76
CA GLY A 35 -2.56 2.13 -11.08
C GLY A 35 -1.61 2.34 -9.90
N PRO A 36 -1.73 3.49 -9.19
CA PRO A 36 -0.86 3.90 -8.08
C PRO A 36 -0.78 2.95 -6.89
N VAL A 37 -1.70 2.00 -6.80
CA VAL A 37 -1.77 0.99 -5.72
C VAL A 37 -1.31 -0.40 -6.16
N SER A 38 -1.05 -0.56 -7.46
CA SER A 38 -0.65 -1.84 -8.03
C SER A 38 0.78 -2.17 -7.63
N SER A 39 0.99 -3.40 -7.15
CA SER A 39 2.31 -3.96 -6.89
C SER A 39 2.57 -5.09 -7.88
N VAL A 40 3.73 -5.07 -8.54
CA VAL A 40 4.08 -6.05 -9.57
C VAL A 40 5.39 -6.73 -9.22
N VAL A 41 5.40 -8.06 -9.31
CA VAL A 41 6.60 -8.89 -9.12
C VAL A 41 6.85 -9.65 -10.42
N ILE A 42 8.04 -9.47 -10.97
CA ILE A 42 8.46 -10.07 -12.24
C ILE A 42 9.29 -11.31 -11.93
N VAL A 43 8.71 -12.47 -12.25
CA VAL A 43 9.31 -13.80 -12.09
C VAL A 43 9.19 -14.54 -13.41
N THR A 44 10.08 -14.23 -14.35
CA THR A 44 10.07 -14.86 -15.68
C THR A 44 11.22 -15.86 -15.85
N ARG A 45 11.29 -16.46 -17.04
CA ARG A 45 12.25 -17.50 -17.41
C ARG A 45 13.54 -16.98 -18.06
N GLY A 46 13.68 -15.68 -18.29
CA GLY A 46 14.85 -15.13 -18.97
C GLY A 46 14.91 -13.60 -18.98
N PRO A 47 16.11 -13.02 -19.11
CA PRO A 47 16.30 -11.57 -19.12
C PRO A 47 15.52 -10.85 -20.23
N GLU A 48 15.29 -11.50 -21.37
CA GLU A 48 14.51 -10.96 -22.48
C GLU A 48 13.05 -10.70 -22.09
N TYR A 49 12.45 -11.60 -21.30
CA TYR A 49 11.08 -11.46 -20.82
C TYR A 49 10.98 -10.49 -19.65
N ASP A 50 11.99 -10.50 -18.77
CA ASP A 50 12.11 -9.54 -17.68
C ASP A 50 12.20 -8.10 -18.20
N GLN A 51 13.04 -7.86 -19.22
CA GLN A 51 13.17 -6.58 -19.90
C GLN A 51 11.85 -6.14 -20.53
N GLU A 52 11.17 -7.03 -21.25
CA GLU A 52 9.90 -6.72 -21.91
C GLU A 52 8.81 -6.31 -20.90
N CYS A 53 8.73 -7.01 -19.77
CA CYS A 53 7.83 -6.66 -18.68
C CYS A 53 8.18 -5.30 -18.09
N LEU A 54 9.45 -5.07 -17.74
CA LEU A 54 9.89 -3.80 -17.14
C LEU A 54 9.66 -2.62 -18.09
N ARG A 55 9.96 -2.76 -19.38
CA ARG A 55 9.74 -1.72 -20.39
C ARG A 55 8.28 -1.27 -20.43
N ARG A 56 7.35 -2.21 -20.30
CA ARG A 56 5.91 -1.89 -20.23
C ARG A 56 5.49 -1.30 -18.90
N LEU A 57 6.01 -1.81 -17.80
CA LEU A 57 5.56 -1.44 -16.46
C LEU A 57 6.11 -0.07 -16.00
N ILE A 58 7.31 0.33 -16.45
CA ILE A 58 8.00 1.56 -16.00
C ILE A 58 7.29 2.87 -16.39
N LYS A 59 6.31 2.80 -17.31
CA LYS A 59 5.49 3.95 -17.68
C LYS A 59 4.39 4.24 -16.67
N TYR A 60 4.04 3.27 -15.83
CA TYR A 60 3.02 3.41 -14.80
C TYR A 60 3.63 3.90 -13.49
N ASN A 61 2.85 4.70 -12.76
CA ASN A 61 3.14 5.00 -11.37
C ASN A 61 2.63 3.83 -10.53
N LEU A 62 3.49 2.87 -10.19
CA LEU A 62 3.14 1.68 -9.42
C LEU A 62 3.48 1.89 -7.94
N ALA A 63 2.74 1.25 -7.05
CA ALA A 63 3.10 1.23 -5.62
C ALA A 63 4.39 0.46 -5.37
N TYR A 64 4.68 -0.54 -6.21
CA TYR A 64 5.87 -1.37 -6.12
C TYR A 64 6.11 -2.08 -7.45
N VAL A 65 7.36 -2.16 -7.87
CA VAL A 65 7.79 -3.04 -8.95
C VAL A 65 9.11 -3.70 -8.58
N GLY A 66 9.18 -5.02 -8.68
CA GLY A 66 10.38 -5.76 -8.37
C GLY A 66 10.62 -6.91 -9.33
N MET A 67 11.89 -7.23 -9.55
CA MET A 67 12.34 -8.28 -10.46
C MET A 67 13.24 -9.27 -9.72
N ILE A 68 12.91 -10.55 -9.82
CA ILE A 68 13.79 -11.60 -9.31
C ILE A 68 15.00 -11.75 -10.22
N GLY A 69 16.20 -11.91 -9.65
CA GLY A 69 17.36 -12.21 -10.46
C GLY A 69 18.68 -12.22 -9.71
N SER A 70 19.66 -12.91 -10.31
CA SER A 70 21.06 -12.84 -9.86
C SER A 70 21.66 -11.48 -10.25
N ARG A 71 22.74 -11.08 -9.56
CA ARG A 71 23.49 -9.83 -9.88
C ARG A 71 23.85 -9.71 -11.36
N ARG A 72 24.22 -10.84 -12.00
CA ARG A 72 24.53 -10.89 -13.43
C ARG A 72 23.31 -10.60 -14.30
N LYS A 73 22.16 -11.23 -14.00
CA LYS A 73 20.92 -11.02 -14.75
C LYS A 73 20.43 -9.58 -14.60
N ILE A 74 20.47 -9.06 -13.37
CA ILE A 74 20.08 -7.69 -13.04
C ILE A 74 20.92 -6.68 -13.83
N LYS A 75 22.24 -6.85 -13.85
CA LYS A 75 23.13 -5.96 -14.62
C LYS A 75 22.75 -5.97 -16.11
N LEU A 76 22.59 -7.16 -16.70
CA LEU A 76 22.26 -7.30 -18.11
C LEU A 76 20.93 -6.62 -18.45
N VAL A 77 19.87 -6.86 -17.66
CA VAL A 77 18.56 -6.22 -17.89
C VAL A 77 18.64 -4.70 -17.70
N ARG A 78 19.38 -4.22 -16.70
CA ARG A 78 19.59 -2.78 -16.46
C ARG A 78 20.25 -2.12 -17.66
N ASP A 79 21.35 -2.70 -18.15
CA ASP A 79 22.13 -2.16 -19.26
C ASP A 79 21.26 -2.07 -20.52
N LEU A 80 20.50 -3.13 -20.83
CA LEU A 80 19.57 -3.15 -21.98
C LEU A 80 18.46 -2.10 -21.87
N LEU A 81 17.87 -1.89 -20.68
CA LEU A 81 16.82 -0.88 -20.49
C LEU A 81 17.37 0.56 -20.59
N LEU A 82 18.61 0.78 -20.15
CA LEU A 82 19.30 2.08 -20.33
C LEU A 82 19.59 2.33 -21.81
N GLU A 83 20.03 1.32 -22.56
CA GLU A 83 20.25 1.39 -24.00
C GLU A 83 18.95 1.69 -24.78
N ASP A 84 17.81 1.18 -24.30
CA ASP A 84 16.47 1.51 -24.82
C ASP A 84 16.00 2.95 -24.47
N GLY A 85 16.81 3.72 -23.76
CA GLY A 85 16.53 5.11 -23.40
C GLY A 85 15.66 5.28 -22.15
N ILE A 86 15.51 4.23 -21.32
CA ILE A 86 14.80 4.37 -20.04
C ILE A 86 15.69 5.15 -19.06
N PRO A 87 15.19 6.22 -18.44
CA PRO A 87 15.98 7.01 -17.49
C PRO A 87 16.44 6.17 -16.28
N ALA A 88 17.68 6.39 -15.85
CA ALA A 88 18.26 5.68 -14.72
C ALA A 88 17.45 5.89 -13.43
N GLU A 89 16.89 7.09 -13.25
CA GLU A 89 16.09 7.49 -12.09
C GLU A 89 14.79 6.67 -11.99
N LYS A 90 14.23 6.26 -13.12
CA LYS A 90 13.07 5.34 -13.14
C LYS A 90 13.49 3.93 -12.77
N LEU A 91 14.64 3.47 -13.25
CA LEU A 91 15.16 2.13 -12.94
C LEU A 91 15.58 2.00 -11.46
N GLU A 92 15.98 3.09 -10.81
CA GLU A 92 16.25 3.12 -9.38
C GLU A 92 15.03 2.84 -8.50
N GLN A 93 13.81 3.03 -9.04
CA GLN A 93 12.56 2.69 -8.34
C GLN A 93 12.20 1.20 -8.47
N VAL A 94 12.98 0.42 -9.23
CA VAL A 94 12.75 -1.01 -9.41
C VAL A 94 13.56 -1.82 -8.40
N HIS A 95 12.88 -2.67 -7.64
CA HIS A 95 13.52 -3.56 -6.66
C HIS A 95 14.14 -4.77 -7.37
N MET A 96 15.45 -4.69 -7.63
CA MET A 96 16.19 -5.76 -8.31
C MET A 96 17.58 -5.96 -7.67
N PRO A 97 17.78 -7.04 -6.88
CA PRO A 97 16.85 -8.15 -6.67
C PRO A 97 15.65 -7.76 -5.80
N VAL A 98 14.51 -8.37 -6.10
CA VAL A 98 13.28 -8.29 -5.29
C VAL A 98 13.48 -8.92 -3.90
N GLY A 99 12.87 -8.32 -2.87
CA GLY A 99 12.77 -8.85 -1.53
C GLY A 99 13.79 -8.30 -0.52
N LEU A 100 13.44 -8.37 0.76
CA LEU A 100 14.33 -8.03 1.87
C LEU A 100 15.38 -9.12 2.12
N ASP A 101 16.58 -8.71 2.51
CA ASP A 101 17.63 -9.64 2.93
C ASP A 101 17.31 -10.24 4.31
N ILE A 102 16.59 -11.35 4.29
CA ILE A 102 16.28 -12.19 5.46
C ILE A 102 17.07 -13.50 5.47
N GLY A 103 18.06 -13.64 4.57
CA GLY A 103 18.79 -14.90 4.38
C GLY A 103 17.95 -16.04 3.77
N ALA A 104 16.93 -15.71 2.96
CA ALA A 104 16.01 -16.69 2.36
C ALA A 104 16.74 -17.71 1.45
N GLN A 105 16.38 -18.99 1.56
CA GLN A 105 16.97 -20.09 0.79
C GLN A 105 15.91 -20.90 0.03
N THR A 106 14.70 -21.00 0.56
CA THR A 106 13.59 -21.74 -0.06
C THR A 106 12.63 -20.82 -0.80
N PRO A 107 11.84 -21.32 -1.77
CA PRO A 107 10.83 -20.51 -2.45
C PRO A 107 9.82 -19.86 -1.48
N GLY A 108 9.45 -20.55 -0.39
CA GLY A 108 8.54 -20.01 0.62
C GLY A 108 9.17 -18.84 1.38
N GLU A 109 10.44 -18.94 1.77
CA GLU A 109 11.18 -17.85 2.42
C GLU A 109 11.37 -16.65 1.47
N VAL A 110 11.65 -16.91 0.19
CA VAL A 110 11.72 -15.86 -0.83
C VAL A 110 10.37 -15.16 -0.98
N ALA A 111 9.25 -15.88 -0.96
CA ALA A 111 7.93 -15.28 -0.99
C ALA A 111 7.66 -14.37 0.23
N VAL A 112 8.08 -14.79 1.43
CA VAL A 112 7.98 -13.96 2.65
C VAL A 112 8.85 -12.71 2.54
N SER A 113 10.09 -12.85 2.03
CA SER A 113 11.01 -11.74 1.77
C SER A 113 10.40 -10.68 0.83
N ILE A 114 9.79 -11.11 -0.26
CA ILE A 114 9.12 -10.24 -1.24
C ILE A 114 7.88 -9.58 -0.64
N ALA A 115 7.02 -10.34 0.03
CA ALA A 115 5.83 -9.82 0.66
C ALA A 115 6.16 -8.78 1.75
N ALA A 116 7.22 -9.01 2.52
CA ALA A 116 7.71 -8.06 3.51
C ALA A 116 8.23 -6.77 2.86
N GLU A 117 8.95 -6.85 1.75
CA GLU A 117 9.40 -5.66 1.01
C GLU A 117 8.23 -4.85 0.46
N ILE A 118 7.26 -5.50 -0.18
CA ILE A 118 6.04 -4.84 -0.70
C ILE A 118 5.30 -4.13 0.44
N LEU A 119 5.14 -4.77 1.60
CA LEU A 119 4.49 -4.16 2.76
C LEU A 119 5.28 -3.00 3.32
N LYS A 120 6.61 -3.09 3.36
CA LYS A 120 7.51 -2.03 3.82
C LYS A 120 7.39 -0.79 2.93
N GLU A 121 7.49 -0.94 1.62
CA GLU A 121 7.30 0.16 0.66
C GLU A 121 5.89 0.73 0.73
N ARG A 122 4.88 -0.14 0.81
CA ARG A 122 3.48 0.28 0.93
C ARG A 122 3.21 1.09 2.19
N ARG A 123 3.85 0.77 3.33
CA ARG A 123 3.56 1.35 4.64
C ARG A 123 4.59 2.37 5.12
N GLY A 124 5.68 2.63 4.38
CA GLY A 124 6.78 3.48 4.84
C GLY A 124 7.53 2.88 6.04
N GLY A 125 7.59 1.55 6.13
CA GLY A 125 8.24 0.84 7.23
C GLY A 125 9.77 0.86 7.13
N SER A 126 10.43 0.37 8.19
CA SER A 126 11.88 0.12 8.18
C SER A 126 12.16 -1.38 8.25
N THR A 127 13.38 -1.78 7.84
CA THR A 127 13.85 -3.16 7.89
C THR A 127 14.57 -3.51 9.20
N HIS A 128 14.60 -2.58 10.17
CA HIS A 128 15.23 -2.81 11.47
C HIS A 128 14.38 -3.73 12.34
N SER A 129 15.06 -4.48 13.22
CA SER A 129 14.38 -5.25 14.24
C SER A 129 13.55 -4.34 15.15
N LEU A 130 12.32 -4.76 15.45
CA LEU A 130 11.47 -4.04 16.41
C LEU A 130 12.07 -4.01 17.82
N LYS A 131 12.98 -4.94 18.16
CA LYS A 131 13.73 -4.89 19.42
C LYS A 131 14.58 -3.62 19.54
N ASP A 132 15.05 -3.11 18.40
CA ASP A 132 15.90 -1.93 18.33
C ASP A 132 15.09 -0.67 18.02
N TYR A 133 13.75 -0.77 17.97
CA TYR A 133 12.87 0.35 17.71
C TYR A 133 12.97 1.38 18.84
N ASN A 134 13.48 2.57 18.50
CA ASN A 134 13.47 3.71 19.38
C ASN A 134 12.41 4.72 18.92
N PRO A 135 11.28 4.90 19.64
CA PRO A 135 10.23 5.84 19.26
C PRO A 135 10.70 7.30 19.21
N GLN A 136 11.82 7.63 19.86
CA GLN A 136 12.39 8.98 19.85
C GLN A 136 13.29 9.26 18.62
N ARG A 137 13.73 8.22 17.89
CA ARG A 137 14.56 8.38 16.67
C ARG A 137 13.76 8.45 15.37
N SER A 138 12.47 8.15 15.39
CA SER A 138 11.63 8.11 14.17
C SER A 138 11.15 9.49 13.69
N THR A 139 11.78 10.58 14.13
CA THR A 139 11.42 11.96 13.79
C THR A 139 12.24 12.54 12.64
N GLY A 140 13.14 11.76 12.04
CA GLY A 140 13.91 12.15 10.86
C GLY A 140 13.41 11.47 9.59
N GLU A 141 12.77 12.24 8.72
CA GLU A 141 12.68 12.03 7.25
C GLU A 141 11.64 11.04 6.68
N THR A 142 11.06 10.10 7.44
CA THR A 142 10.10 9.11 6.86
C THR A 142 8.63 9.27 7.29
N SER A 143 8.29 10.15 8.25
CA SER A 143 6.89 10.30 8.71
C SER A 143 5.98 11.06 7.76
N ASP A 144 6.55 11.80 6.80
CA ASP A 144 5.79 12.76 5.97
C ASP A 144 5.44 12.19 4.59
N LEU A 145 5.87 10.95 4.29
CA LEU A 145 5.55 10.28 3.03
C LEU A 145 4.22 9.53 3.16
N LEU A 146 3.23 9.97 2.38
CA LEU A 146 1.94 9.30 2.22
C LEU A 146 2.16 7.83 1.82
N THR A 147 1.67 6.91 2.65
CA THR A 147 1.69 5.47 2.31
C THR A 147 0.89 5.23 1.03
N SER A 148 1.13 4.15 0.28
CA SER A 148 0.33 3.89 -0.92
C SER A 148 -1.16 3.67 -0.58
N SER A 149 -1.44 3.25 0.65
CA SER A 149 -2.79 3.24 1.22
C SER A 149 -3.36 4.65 1.42
N ASP A 150 -2.58 5.59 1.96
CA ASP A 150 -3.02 7.00 2.11
C ASP A 150 -3.21 7.66 0.74
N ARG A 151 -2.38 7.32 -0.26
CA ARG A 151 -2.53 7.78 -1.65
C ARG A 151 -3.80 7.24 -2.30
N GLU A 152 -4.14 5.97 -2.06
CA GLU A 152 -5.42 5.41 -2.52
C GLU A 152 -6.61 6.16 -1.93
N VAL A 153 -6.57 6.36 -0.61
CA VAL A 153 -7.60 7.09 0.13
C VAL A 153 -7.76 8.49 -0.43
N LEU A 154 -6.66 9.24 -0.57
CA LEU A 154 -6.67 10.59 -1.14
C LEU A 154 -7.17 10.61 -2.59
N HIS A 155 -6.68 9.71 -3.44
CA HIS A 155 -7.09 9.65 -4.84
C HIS A 155 -8.60 9.40 -4.94
N LYS A 156 -9.15 8.44 -4.19
CA LYS A 156 -10.60 8.21 -4.16
C LYS A 156 -11.35 9.42 -3.61
N THR A 157 -10.85 10.04 -2.54
CA THR A 157 -11.45 11.26 -1.97
C THR A 157 -11.53 12.40 -3.01
N LEU A 158 -10.49 12.58 -3.83
CA LEU A 158 -10.39 13.65 -4.83
C LEU A 158 -11.19 13.38 -6.12
N THR A 159 -11.30 12.11 -6.52
CA THR A 159 -11.92 11.72 -7.80
C THR A 159 -13.40 11.36 -7.67
N MET A 160 -13.93 11.32 -6.45
CA MET A 160 -15.33 11.02 -6.20
C MET A 160 -16.22 12.26 -6.35
N ALA A 161 -17.18 12.17 -7.27
CA ALA A 161 -18.23 13.17 -7.45
C ALA A 161 -19.63 12.70 -6.99
N GLU A 162 -19.85 11.41 -6.70
CA GLU A 162 -21.23 10.88 -6.66
C GLU A 162 -21.61 9.92 -5.51
N THR A 163 -20.68 9.49 -4.64
CA THR A 163 -21.06 8.67 -3.46
C THR A 163 -20.70 9.38 -2.16
N PRO A 164 -21.68 9.62 -1.26
CA PRO A 164 -21.41 10.17 0.06
C PRO A 164 -20.40 9.32 0.82
N ALA A 165 -19.36 9.99 1.33
CA ALA A 165 -18.27 9.37 2.06
C ALA A 165 -17.69 10.36 3.08
N ALA A 166 -17.05 9.84 4.11
CA ALA A 166 -16.31 10.61 5.10
C ALA A 166 -14.85 10.15 5.16
N LEU A 167 -13.96 11.13 5.26
CA LEU A 167 -12.52 10.94 5.45
C LEU A 167 -12.22 10.98 6.94
N ALA A 168 -11.67 9.90 7.47
CA ALA A 168 -11.13 9.83 8.82
C ALA A 168 -9.59 9.94 8.76
N THR A 169 -9.03 10.91 9.47
CA THR A 169 -7.59 11.15 9.57
C THR A 169 -7.17 11.10 11.03
N ILE A 170 -6.17 10.28 11.37
CA ILE A 170 -5.55 10.37 12.69
C ILE A 170 -4.79 11.69 12.76
N VAL A 171 -5.21 12.60 13.63
CA VAL A 171 -4.56 13.91 13.80
C VAL A 171 -3.58 13.91 14.96
N ASN A 172 -3.75 13.00 15.92
CA ASN A 172 -2.87 12.89 17.08
C ASN A 172 -2.89 11.47 17.65
N THR A 173 -1.79 11.07 18.29
CA THR A 173 -1.65 9.78 18.98
C THR A 173 -0.89 9.94 20.28
N MET A 174 -1.36 9.30 21.34
CA MET A 174 -0.71 9.22 22.64
C MET A 174 -0.50 7.75 23.02
N GLY A 175 0.68 7.40 23.53
CA GLY A 175 1.00 6.00 23.88
C GLY A 175 1.16 5.10 22.66
N SER A 176 0.98 3.79 22.85
CA SER A 176 1.22 2.79 21.80
C SER A 176 -0.01 2.63 20.90
N THR A 177 0.04 3.21 19.70
CA THR A 177 -1.02 3.12 18.68
C THR A 177 -0.51 2.39 17.44
N PRO A 178 -1.34 1.58 16.76
CA PRO A 178 -0.95 0.76 15.61
C PRO A 178 -0.65 1.59 14.35
N ARG A 179 -1.18 2.81 14.29
CA ARG A 179 -0.97 3.79 13.22
C ARG A 179 -0.68 5.15 13.84
N LYS A 180 0.14 5.94 13.15
CA LYS A 180 0.54 7.29 13.58
C LYS A 180 -0.37 8.36 12.98
N ALA A 181 -0.26 9.57 13.52
CA ALA A 181 -0.85 10.76 12.92
C ALA A 181 -0.53 10.84 11.41
N GLY A 182 -1.50 11.25 10.61
CA GLY A 182 -1.46 11.26 9.15
C GLY A 182 -2.11 10.06 8.48
N SER A 183 -2.28 8.93 9.18
CA SER A 183 -2.95 7.75 8.61
C SER A 183 -4.42 8.03 8.32
N ARG A 184 -4.89 7.59 7.15
CA ARG A 184 -6.26 7.87 6.68
C ARG A 184 -7.10 6.62 6.39
N MET A 185 -8.41 6.81 6.52
CA MET A 185 -9.43 5.84 6.13
C MET A 185 -10.61 6.57 5.51
N LEU A 186 -11.10 6.09 4.38
CA LEU A 186 -12.33 6.56 3.74
C LEU A 186 -13.45 5.58 4.07
N VAL A 187 -14.59 6.10 4.53
CA VAL A 187 -15.79 5.33 4.86
C VAL A 187 -16.92 5.79 3.95
N TYR A 188 -17.58 4.84 3.28
CA TYR A 188 -18.73 5.09 2.41
C TYR A 188 -20.05 4.92 3.19
N GLU A 189 -21.13 5.53 2.70
CA GLU A 189 -22.47 5.40 3.31
C GLU A 189 -22.96 3.95 3.41
N ASP A 190 -22.52 3.08 2.49
CA ASP A 190 -22.85 1.65 2.47
C ASP A 190 -21.94 0.80 3.39
N GLY A 191 -21.09 1.45 4.18
CA GLY A 191 -20.19 0.81 5.14
C GLY A 191 -18.90 0.24 4.52
N ARG A 192 -18.69 0.36 3.20
CA ARG A 192 -17.39 0.03 2.60
C ARG A 192 -16.30 0.95 3.17
N MET A 193 -15.09 0.42 3.31
CA MET A 193 -13.93 1.16 3.83
C MET A 193 -12.71 0.99 2.92
N VAL A 194 -11.93 2.06 2.76
CA VAL A 194 -10.64 2.07 2.05
C VAL A 194 -9.59 2.68 2.96
N GLY A 195 -8.42 2.05 3.07
CA GLY A 195 -7.42 2.43 4.07
C GLY A 195 -7.73 1.89 5.47
N THR A 196 -6.96 2.31 6.46
CA THR A 196 -7.12 1.86 7.86
C THR A 196 -6.42 2.84 8.80
N ILE A 197 -7.06 3.09 9.94
CA ILE A 197 -6.48 3.86 11.05
C ILE A 197 -5.87 2.96 12.13
N GLY A 198 -5.78 1.64 11.91
CA GLY A 198 -5.11 0.75 12.85
C GLY A 198 -5.73 -0.62 13.06
N GLY A 199 -6.95 -0.86 12.57
CA GLY A 199 -7.72 -2.07 12.84
C GLY A 199 -8.24 -2.18 14.28
N GLY A 200 -9.17 -3.12 14.50
CA GLY A 200 -9.71 -3.45 15.83
C GLY A 200 -10.96 -2.65 16.23
N SER A 201 -11.31 -2.69 17.52
CA SER A 201 -12.54 -2.08 18.06
C SER A 201 -12.65 -0.58 17.80
N GLY A 202 -11.52 0.13 17.82
CA GLY A 202 -11.47 1.55 17.52
C GLY A 202 -11.83 1.92 16.08
N GLU A 203 -11.54 1.05 15.12
CA GLU A 203 -11.87 1.28 13.71
C GLU A 203 -13.39 1.24 13.48
N ALA A 204 -14.09 0.30 14.13
CA ALA A 204 -15.55 0.23 14.08
C ALA A 204 -16.22 1.47 14.70
N GLU A 205 -15.67 2.00 15.80
CA GLU A 205 -16.17 3.22 16.43
C GLU A 205 -16.02 4.44 15.50
N VAL A 206 -14.89 4.54 14.79
CA VAL A 206 -14.69 5.60 13.79
C VAL A 206 -15.59 5.42 12.59
N ALA A 207 -15.79 4.19 12.10
CA ALA A 207 -16.70 3.92 10.99
C ALA A 207 -18.14 4.34 11.32
N MET A 208 -18.62 4.03 12.53
CA MET A 208 -19.94 4.48 12.98
C MET A 208 -20.04 6.01 13.09
N ALA A 209 -19.00 6.67 13.62
CA ALA A 209 -18.97 8.13 13.67
C ALA A 209 -18.94 8.75 12.26
N ALA A 210 -18.24 8.11 11.32
CA ALA A 210 -18.16 8.54 9.93
C ALA A 210 -19.53 8.49 9.22
N LEU A 211 -20.34 7.45 9.45
CA LEU A 211 -21.72 7.41 8.96
C LEU A 211 -22.55 8.59 9.49
N GLY A 212 -22.39 8.95 10.77
CA GLY A 212 -23.04 10.14 11.32
C GLY A 212 -22.55 11.45 10.69
N VAL A 213 -21.26 11.57 10.35
CA VAL A 213 -20.71 12.73 9.62
C VAL A 213 -21.25 12.79 8.19
N ILE A 214 -21.44 11.65 7.52
CA ILE A 214 -22.07 11.59 6.18
C ILE A 214 -23.50 12.12 6.25
N ASP A 215 -24.30 11.66 7.21
CA ASP A 215 -25.70 12.05 7.36
C ASP A 215 -25.87 13.52 7.74
N THR A 216 -25.05 14.01 8.67
CA THR A 216 -25.18 15.37 9.21
C THR A 216 -24.40 16.42 8.42
N ASN A 217 -23.41 16.00 7.64
CA ASN A 217 -22.43 16.85 6.99
C ASN A 217 -21.63 17.75 7.97
N VAL A 218 -21.55 17.36 9.26
CA VAL A 218 -20.84 18.10 10.31
C VAL A 218 -19.58 17.32 10.71
N PRO A 219 -18.37 17.87 10.49
CA PRO A 219 -17.12 17.23 10.91
C PRO A 219 -17.05 17.05 12.44
N CYS A 220 -16.35 16.01 12.90
CA CYS A 220 -16.13 15.79 14.33
C CYS A 220 -14.71 15.30 14.63
N LEU A 221 -14.27 15.54 15.87
CA LEU A 221 -13.05 14.97 16.42
C LEU A 221 -13.43 13.84 17.38
N LYS A 222 -12.99 12.62 17.08
CA LYS A 222 -13.29 11.42 17.86
C LYS A 222 -12.03 10.93 18.57
N LYS A 223 -12.11 10.73 19.89
CA LYS A 223 -11.05 10.08 20.67
C LYS A 223 -11.35 8.60 20.78
N VAL A 224 -10.37 7.77 20.48
CA VAL A 224 -10.52 6.31 20.41
C VAL A 224 -9.39 5.66 21.18
N ALA A 225 -9.74 4.77 22.11
CA ALA A 225 -8.78 3.98 22.87
C ALA A 225 -8.46 2.68 22.13
N VAL A 226 -7.17 2.38 21.97
CA VAL A 226 -6.71 1.11 21.43
C VAL A 226 -6.64 0.12 22.59
N THR A 227 -7.61 -0.77 22.67
CA THR A 227 -7.53 -1.93 23.56
C THR A 227 -6.68 -3.00 22.86
N ALA A 228 -5.57 -3.40 23.47
CA ALA A 228 -4.82 -4.56 23.01
C ALA A 228 -5.74 -5.78 23.04
N GLY A 229 -5.95 -6.42 21.88
CA GLY A 229 -6.76 -7.63 21.79
C GLY A 229 -6.21 -8.71 22.73
N THR A 230 -7.11 -9.31 23.51
CA THR A 230 -6.92 -10.32 24.56
C THR A 230 -6.33 -9.81 25.89
N ALA A 231 -7.24 -9.58 26.84
CA ALA A 231 -6.95 -9.48 28.25
C ALA A 231 -6.47 -10.85 28.77
N ASN A 232 -5.16 -11.05 28.81
CA ASN A 232 -4.58 -11.94 29.81
C ASN A 232 -4.33 -11.11 31.08
N LEU A 233 -4.93 -11.58 32.17
CA LEU A 233 -4.81 -11.05 33.53
C LEU A 233 -3.37 -11.25 34.00
N GLU A 234 -2.46 -10.35 33.62
CA GLU A 234 -1.25 -9.94 34.37
C GLU A 234 -0.46 -8.93 33.53
N GLY A 235 -0.41 -7.67 33.96
CA GLY A 235 0.59 -6.69 33.52
C GLY A 235 0.20 -5.74 32.38
N SER A 236 -0.64 -4.75 32.70
CA SER A 236 -0.73 -3.40 32.10
C SER A 236 0.05 -3.11 30.80
N SER A 237 -0.44 -3.56 29.65
CA SER A 237 -0.20 -2.80 28.41
C SER A 237 -1.15 -1.61 28.40
N LEU A 238 -0.69 -0.46 28.91
CA LEU A 238 -1.39 0.82 28.72
C LEU A 238 -1.57 1.04 27.21
N GLY A 239 -2.77 0.78 26.71
CA GLY A 239 -3.12 0.99 25.31
C GLY A 239 -2.93 2.45 24.89
N GLY A 240 -2.73 2.69 23.60
CA GLY A 240 -2.65 4.04 23.07
C GLY A 240 -4.02 4.69 22.88
N ILE A 241 -4.05 6.01 22.78
CA ILE A 241 -5.22 6.80 22.41
C ILE A 241 -4.91 7.46 21.08
N MET A 242 -5.86 7.45 20.15
CA MET A 242 -5.80 8.22 18.91
C MET A 242 -6.92 9.26 18.90
N GLU A 243 -6.61 10.45 18.38
CA GLU A 243 -7.60 11.46 18.05
C GLU A 243 -7.76 11.46 16.53
N VAL A 244 -8.98 11.21 16.08
CA VAL A 244 -9.33 11.03 14.67
C VAL A 244 -10.27 12.15 14.27
N PHE A 245 -9.84 12.99 13.34
CA PHE A 245 -10.70 13.98 12.72
C PHE A 245 -11.46 13.33 11.58
N ILE A 246 -12.78 13.49 11.57
CA ILE A 246 -13.69 12.88 10.60
C ILE A 246 -14.44 14.00 9.91
N GLU A 247 -14.32 14.09 8.59
CA GLU A 247 -14.92 15.14 7.78
C GLU A 247 -15.60 14.56 6.53
N PRO A 248 -16.63 15.23 5.97
CA PRO A 248 -17.18 14.85 4.69
C PRO A 248 -16.11 14.88 3.60
N ALA A 249 -15.99 13.81 2.81
CA ALA A 249 -14.99 13.71 1.74
C ALA A 249 -15.11 14.85 0.72
N GLY A 250 -16.34 15.31 0.45
CA GLY A 250 -16.60 16.47 -0.41
C GLY A 250 -16.04 17.78 0.15
N ALA A 251 -16.05 17.97 1.47
CA ALA A 251 -15.48 19.15 2.12
C ALA A 251 -13.96 19.19 1.93
N PHE A 252 -13.29 18.06 2.12
CA PHE A 252 -11.85 17.91 1.85
C PHE A 252 -11.49 18.22 0.39
N ASN A 253 -12.29 17.72 -0.56
CA ASN A 253 -12.10 17.98 -1.99
C ASN A 253 -12.27 19.48 -2.33
N SER A 254 -13.27 20.14 -1.73
CA SER A 254 -13.51 21.57 -1.92
C SER A 254 -12.37 22.44 -1.38
N ALA A 255 -11.81 22.06 -0.23
CA ALA A 255 -10.70 22.77 0.41
C ALA A 255 -9.41 22.69 -0.41
N LEU A 256 -9.10 21.55 -1.04
CA LEU A 256 -7.91 21.38 -1.88
C LEU A 256 -8.03 22.07 -3.24
N ASN A 257 -9.23 22.15 -3.81
CA ASN A 257 -9.47 22.78 -5.11
C ASN A 257 -9.78 24.29 -5.02
N GLY A 258 -9.64 24.90 -3.84
CA GLY A 258 -9.89 26.34 -3.64
C GLY A 258 -11.35 26.78 -3.87
N GLY A 259 -12.28 25.83 -3.89
CA GLY A 259 -13.67 26.04 -4.29
C GLY A 259 -14.59 26.21 -3.09
N GLY A 260 -14.38 27.25 -2.28
CA GLY A 260 -15.41 27.68 -1.34
C GLY A 260 -16.66 28.10 -2.12
N ARG A 261 -17.77 27.40 -1.91
CA ARG A 261 -19.10 28.00 -2.10
C ARG A 261 -19.68 28.24 -0.71
N ILE A 262 -19.81 29.53 -0.42
CA ILE A 262 -20.47 30.15 0.73
C ILE A 262 -21.89 29.61 0.85
#